data_AF-A0A520ZVE2-F1
#
_entry.id   AF-A0A520ZVE2-F1
#
_cell.length_a   1.000
_cell.length_b   1.000
_cell.length_c   1.000
_cell.angle_alpha   90.00
_cell.angle_beta   90.00
_cell.angle_gamma   90.00
#
_symmetry.space_group_name_H-M   'P 1'
#
loop_
_entity.id
_entity.type
_entity.pdbx_description
1 polymer ?
#
loop_
_entity_poly.entity_id
_entity_poly.type
_entity_poly.pdbx_seq_one_letter_code
_entity_poly.pdbx_strand_id
1 'polypeptide(L)' 'MTAITEVALEMWRILLDSSPYIILGIVVAGCIKAFINQDFIIRHLRHGKYRSVVKAALFGIPLPL' A
#
# COMPACT_ATOMS: atom_id res chain seq x y z
N MET A 1 -2.46 15.99 34.48
CA MET A 1 -3.63 15.55 33.69
C MET A 1 -3.80 16.28 32.35
N THR A 2 -3.00 17.32 32.04
CA THR A 2 -3.11 18.11 30.78
C THR A 2 -2.22 17.58 29.64
N ALA A 3 -1.06 17.01 29.95
CA ALA A 3 -0.14 16.50 28.93
C ALA A 3 -0.75 15.36 28.09
N ILE A 4 -1.48 14.43 28.73
CA ILE A 4 -2.12 13.31 28.03
C ILE A 4 -3.19 13.82 27.06
N THR A 5 -3.97 14.83 27.47
CA THR A 5 -5.01 15.40 26.62
C THR A 5 -4.41 16.17 25.44
N GLU A 6 -3.30 16.87 25.62
CA GLU A 6 -2.62 17.57 24.51
C GLU A 6 -2.04 16.60 23.49
N VAL A 7 -1.38 15.54 23.95
CA VAL A 7 -0.87 14.49 23.05
C VAL A 7 -2.02 13.84 22.27
N ALA A 8 -3.13 13.51 22.95
CA ALA A 8 -4.29 12.92 22.29
C ALA A 8 -4.91 13.85 21.22
N LEU A 9 -4.94 15.16 21.49
CA LEU A 9 -5.50 16.17 20.58
C LEU A 9 -4.61 16.38 19.35
N GLU A 10 -3.28 16.36 19.53
CA GLU A 10 -2.32 16.43 18.43
C GLU A 10 -2.37 15.17 17.55
N MET A 11 -2.46 13.98 18.17
CA MET A 11 -2.65 12.72 17.43
C MET A 11 -3.94 12.75 16.61
N TRP A 12 -5.03 13.26 17.17
CA TRP A 12 -6.30 13.43 16.47
C TRP A 12 -6.18 14.40 15.29
N ARG A 13 -5.44 15.51 15.47
CA ARG A 13 -5.20 16.48 14.39
C ARG A 13 -4.41 15.87 13.23
N ILE A 14 -3.31 15.18 13.54
CA ILE A 14 -2.49 14.49 12.52
C ILE A 14 -3.30 13.42 11.78
N LEU A 15 -4.16 12.68 12.51
CA LEU A 15 -5.04 11.69 11.91
C LEU A 15 -6.04 12.32 10.94
N LEU A 16 -6.67 13.44 11.32
CA LEU A 16 -7.59 14.16 10.44
C LEU A 16 -6.88 14.74 9.22
N ASP A 17 -5.71 15.35 9.40
CA ASP A 17 -4.90 15.91 8.31
C ASP A 17 -4.45 14.82 7.32
N SER A 18 -4.17 13.61 7.83
CA SER A 18 -3.73 12.46 7.02
C SER A 18 -4.89 11.63 6.44
N SER A 19 -6.09 11.74 7.01
CA SER A 19 -7.28 10.95 6.67
C SER A 19 -7.59 10.89 5.16
N PRO A 20 -7.63 12.01 4.40
CA PRO A 20 -7.93 11.95 2.97
C PRO A 20 -6.90 11.14 2.19
N TYR A 21 -5.63 11.21 2.56
CA TYR A 21 -4.55 10.45 1.92
C TYR A 21 -4.64 8.96 2.23
N ILE A 22 -5.00 8.59 3.48
CA ILE A 22 -5.20 7.19 3.88
C ILE A 22 -6.38 6.58 3.10
N ILE A 23 -7.50 7.30 3.04
CA ILE A 23 -8.69 6.85 2.29
C ILE A 23 -8.36 6.67 0.81
N LEU A 24 -7.66 7.65 0.21
CA LEU A 24 -7.20 7.57 -1.17
C LEU A 24 -6.28 6.36 -1.38
N GLY A 25 -5.34 6.11 -0.48
CA GLY A 25 -4.46 4.93 -0.52
C GLY A 25 -5.23 3.62 -0.49
N ILE A 26 -6.25 3.51 0.36
CA ILE A 26 -7.12 2.33 0.44
C ILE A 26 -7.91 2.14 -0.85
N VAL A 27 -8.48 3.21 -1.41
CA VAL A 27 -9.22 3.16 -2.68
C VAL A 27 -8.30 2.68 -3.81
N VAL A 28 -7.11 3.28 -3.94
CA VAL A 28 -6.12 2.90 -4.96
C VAL A 28 -5.69 1.45 -4.79
N ALA A 29 -5.40 1.00 -3.57
CA ALA A 29 -5.06 -0.40 -3.30
C ALA A 29 -6.21 -1.36 -3.67
N GLY A 30 -7.45 -0.96 -3.40
CA GLY A 30 -8.66 -1.69 -3.80
C GLY A 30 -8.79 -1.78 -5.32
N CYS A 31 -8.59 -0.67 -6.03
CA CYS A 31 -8.58 -0.65 -7.50
C CYS A 31 -7.48 -1.55 -8.08
N ILE A 32 -6.24 -1.44 -7.56
CA ILE A 32 -5.13 -2.29 -7.97
C ILE A 32 -5.51 -3.76 -7.79
N LYS A 33 -6.06 -4.15 -6.63
CA LYS A 33 -6.47 -5.53 -6.37
C LYS A 33 -7.63 -5.99 -7.25
N ALA A 34 -8.55 -5.10 -7.63
CA ALA A 34 -9.68 -5.43 -8.50
C ALA A 34 -9.26 -5.59 -9.96
N PHE A 35 -8.31 -4.79 -10.45
CA PHE A 35 -7.84 -4.83 -11.85
C PHE A 35 -6.66 -5.77 -12.07
N ILE A 36 -5.87 -6.07 -11.04
CA ILE A 36 -4.78 -7.03 -11.15
C ILE A 36 -5.31 -8.45 -11.04
N ASN A 37 -5.30 -9.14 -12.18
CA ASN A 37 -5.58 -10.57 -12.24
C ASN A 37 -4.41 -11.36 -11.61
N GLN A 38 -4.69 -12.19 -10.59
CA GLN A 38 -3.71 -13.06 -9.93
C GLN A 38 -2.96 -13.96 -10.94
N ASP A 39 -3.64 -14.37 -12.02
CA ASP A 39 -3.03 -15.16 -13.08
C ASP A 39 -1.99 -14.38 -13.89
N PHE A 40 -2.15 -13.06 -14.02
CA PHE A 40 -1.19 -12.20 -14.71
C PHE A 40 0.09 -12.05 -13.89
N ILE A 41 -0.05 -11.87 -12.57
CA ILE A 41 1.05 -11.87 -11.58
C ILE A 41 1.83 -13.19 -11.70
N ILE A 42 1.16 -14.34 -11.58
CA ILE A 42 1.80 -15.65 -11.58
C ILE A 42 2.48 -15.94 -12.92
N ARG A 43 1.86 -15.62 -14.06
CA ARG A 43 2.47 -15.86 -15.37
C ARG A 43 3.66 -14.93 -15.66
N HIS A 44 3.63 -13.67 -15.21
CA HIS A 44 4.69 -12.69 -15.47
C HIS A 44 5.86 -12.77 -14.49
N LEU A 45 5.65 -13.28 -13.28
CA LEU A 45 6.69 -13.41 -12.26
C LEU A 45 7.39 -14.79 -12.27
N ARG A 46 6.86 -15.77 -13.01
CA ARG A 46 7.43 -17.13 -13.09
C ARG A 46 8.60 -17.30 -14.06
N HIS A 47 8.78 -16.39 -15.03
CA HIS A 47 9.86 -16.48 -16.02
C HIS A 47 10.98 -15.45 -15.76
N GLY A 48 12.03 -15.90 -15.06
CA GLY A 48 13.34 -15.24 -14.99
C GLY A 48 13.56 -14.36 -13.75
N LYS A 49 14.53 -14.75 -12.90
CA LYS A 49 14.89 -14.10 -11.62
C LYS A 49 15.05 -12.56 -11.72
N TYR A 50 15.69 -12.04 -12.76
CA TYR A 50 16.00 -10.60 -12.84
C TYR A 50 14.83 -9.74 -13.36
N ARG A 51 14.14 -10.16 -14.41
CA ARG A 51 12.99 -9.42 -14.95
C ARG A 51 11.78 -9.45 -14.02
N SER A 52 11.64 -10.52 -13.24
CA SER A 52 10.60 -10.65 -12.22
C SER A 52 10.81 -9.64 -11.07
N VAL A 53 12.05 -9.50 -10.58
CA VAL A 53 12.40 -8.54 -9.50
C VAL A 53 12.20 -7.09 -9.93
N VAL A 54 12.66 -6.71 -11.13
CA VAL A 54 12.49 -5.33 -11.63
C VAL A 54 11.00 -4.98 -11.76
N LYS A 55 10.18 -5.90 -12.28
CA LYS A 55 8.74 -5.69 -12.39
C LYS A 55 8.07 -5.63 -11.01
N ALA A 56 8.40 -6.56 -10.11
CA ALA A 56 7.84 -6.58 -8.76
C ALA A 56 8.15 -5.30 -7.98
N ALA A 57 9.38 -4.77 -8.08
CA ALA A 57 9.77 -3.51 -7.47
C ALA A 57 9.00 -2.32 -8.04
N LEU A 58 8.77 -2.28 -9.36
CA LEU A 58 8.01 -1.22 -10.02
C LEU A 58 6.51 -1.22 -9.62
N PHE A 59 5.96 -2.41 -9.37
CA PHE A 59 4.55 -2.58 -8.98
C PHE A 59 4.35 -2.68 -7.46
N GLY A 60 5.41 -2.61 -6.65
CA GLY A 60 5.35 -2.76 -5.19
C GLY A 60 4.80 -4.12 -4.72
N ILE A 61 4.85 -5.14 -5.58
CA ILE A 61 4.28 -6.45 -5.28
C ILE A 61 5.31 -7.23 -4.45
N PRO A 62 4.96 -7.70 -3.23
CA PRO A 62 5.85 -8.58 -2.47
C PRO A 62 6.05 -9.87 -3.27
N LEU A 63 7.30 -10.20 -3.58
CA LEU A 63 7.62 -11.44 -4.28
C LEU A 63 7.27 -12.63 -3.37
N PRO A 64 6.44 -13.59 -3.83
CA PRO A 64 6.44 -14.90 -3.22
C PRO A 64 7.79 -15.53 -3.57
N LEU A 65 8.62 -15.76 -2.55
CA LEU A 65 9.86 -16.52 -2.68
C LEU A 65 9.55 -17.96 -3.16
#